data_AF-A0A915EC36-F1
#
_entry.id   AF-A0A915EC36-F1
#
_cell.length_a   1.000
_cell.length_b   1.000
_cell.length_c   1.000
_cell.angle_alpha   90.00
_cell.angle_beta   90.00
_cell.angle_gamma   90.00
#
_symmetry.space_group_name_H-M   'P 1'
#
loop_
_entity.id
_entity.type
_entity.pdbx_description
1 polymer ?
#
loop_
_entity_poly.entity_id
_entity_poly.type
_entity_poly.pdbx_seq_one_letter_code
_entity_poly.pdbx_strand_id
1 'polypeptide(L)'
;MAAFQQVLDDPDIPSERRRQEEVHLLAVSFLNSRQLTAFNTWSTERRKRIKAREQQLHHLSRRARNALKRLALADEGSIEQRHQAQELPVNIQHELRSFARRRLKDNKQQSNSSS
;
A
#
# COMPACT_ATOMS: atom_id res chain seq x y z
N MET A 1 23.84 6.65 15.69
CA MET A 1 23.70 5.18 15.61
C MET A 1 23.51 4.55 16.99
N ALA A 2 24.33 4.87 18.00
CA ALA A 2 24.19 4.33 19.36
C ALA A 2 22.79 4.49 20.01
N ALA A 3 22.14 5.65 19.82
CA ALA A 3 20.81 5.91 20.39
C ALA A 3 19.69 5.01 19.80
N PHE A 4 19.77 4.65 18.51
CA PHE A 4 18.80 3.75 17.89
C PHE A 4 18.99 2.31 18.39
N GLN A 5 20.24 1.88 18.52
CA GLN A 5 20.57 0.57 19.07
C GLN A 5 20.09 0.43 20.52
N GLN A 6 20.22 1.48 21.32
CA GLN A 6 19.72 1.51 22.70
C GLN A 6 18.20 1.27 22.77
N VAL A 7 17.40 1.94 21.93
CA VAL A 7 15.94 1.70 21.89
C VAL A 7 15.61 0.31 21.36
N LEU A 8 16.40 -0.21 20.42
CA LEU A 8 16.20 -1.55 19.86
C LEU A 8 16.51 -2.68 20.84
N ASP A 9 17.49 -2.50 21.72
CA ASP A 9 17.90 -3.50 22.70
C ASP A 9 17.29 -3.28 24.09
N ASP A 10 16.46 -2.24 24.25
CA ASP A 10 15.86 -1.87 25.53
C ASP A 10 14.91 -2.98 26.05
N PRO A 11 15.25 -3.64 27.17
CA PRO A 11 14.42 -4.69 27.77
C PRO A 11 13.18 -4.12 28.47
N ASP A 12 13.14 -2.82 28.77
CA ASP A 12 12.02 -2.15 29.44
C ASP A 12 10.89 -1.79 28.46
N ILE A 13 11.10 -1.98 27.15
CA ILE A 13 10.06 -1.83 26.14
C ILE A 13 9.37 -3.19 25.92
N PRO A 14 8.17 -3.41 26.48
CA PRO A 14 7.57 -4.74 26.58
C PRO A 14 6.97 -5.25 25.27
N SER A 15 6.86 -4.40 24.24
CA SER A 15 6.28 -4.81 22.95
C SER A 15 7.02 -4.22 21.77
N GLU A 16 7.12 -5.03 20.72
CA GLU A 16 7.73 -4.64 19.44
C GLU A 16 7.02 -3.43 18.81
N ARG A 17 5.69 -3.33 18.99
CA ARG A 17 4.93 -2.16 18.54
C ARG A 17 5.41 -0.87 19.23
N ARG A 18 5.55 -0.92 20.55
CA ARG A 18 6.02 0.24 21.33
C ARG A 18 7.47 0.58 20.97
N ARG A 19 8.31 -0.41 20.73
CA ARG A 19 9.69 -0.22 20.26
C ARG A 19 9.75 0.51 18.92
N GLN A 20 8.88 0.12 17.98
CA GLN A 20 8.76 0.81 16.69
C GLN A 20 8.28 2.27 16.84
N GLU A 21 7.35 2.52 17.76
CA GLU A 21 6.88 3.88 18.07
C GLU A 21 8.01 4.75 18.66
N GLU A 22 8.80 4.24 19.61
CA GLU A 22 9.95 4.94 20.19
C GLU A 22 11.06 5.20 19.16
N VAL A 23 11.39 4.20 18.33
CA VAL A 23 12.35 4.36 17.21
C VAL A 23 11.85 5.42 16.22
N HIS A 24 10.55 5.45 15.94
CA HIS A 24 9.96 6.46 15.07
C HIS A 24 10.07 7.87 15.67
N LEU A 25 9.75 8.04 16.95
CA LEU A 25 9.88 9.33 17.65
C LEU A 25 11.33 9.82 17.65
N LEU A 26 12.27 8.92 17.94
CA LEU A 26 13.70 9.22 17.87
C LEU A 26 14.12 9.63 16.45
N ALA A 27 13.67 8.91 15.42
CA ALA A 27 13.96 9.28 14.03
C ALA A 27 13.42 10.67 13.68
N VAL A 28 12.22 11.01 14.15
CA VAL A 28 11.59 12.32 13.91
C VAL A 28 12.33 13.43 14.67
N SER A 29 12.85 13.18 15.87
CA SER A 29 13.59 14.19 16.64
C SER A 29 14.94 14.58 16.01
N PHE A 30 15.52 13.71 15.17
CA PHE A 30 16.75 14.03 14.42
C PHE A 30 16.49 14.86 13.15
N LEU A 31 15.23 15.08 12.76
CA LEU A 31 14.91 15.85 11.56
C LEU A 31 14.94 17.35 11.84
N ASN A 32 15.53 18.12 10.92
CA ASN A 32 15.37 19.57 10.93
C ASN A 32 13.99 19.99 10.41
N SER A 33 13.61 21.26 10.63
CA SER A 33 12.28 21.80 10.26
C SER A 33 11.89 21.56 8.79
N ARG A 34 12.85 21.68 7.86
CA ARG A 34 12.62 21.41 6.43
C ARG A 34 12.33 19.93 6.18
N GLN A 35 13.11 19.04 6.77
CA GLN A 35 12.93 17.59 6.64
C GLN A 35 11.63 17.13 7.30
N LEU A 36 11.27 17.68 8.46
CA LEU A 36 10.02 17.40 9.15
C LEU A 36 8.80 17.80 8.30
N THR A 37 8.86 18.99 7.68
CA THR A 37 7.81 19.45 6.77
C THR A 37 7.66 18.51 5.56
N ALA A 38 8.77 18.13 4.94
CA ALA A 38 8.76 17.18 3.81
C ALA A 38 8.20 15.81 4.23
N PHE A 39 8.61 15.30 5.39
CA PHE A 39 8.10 14.05 5.95
C PHE A 39 6.59 14.11 6.21
N ASN A 40 6.09 15.19 6.80
CA ASN A 40 4.67 15.37 7.08
C ASN A 40 3.83 15.40 5.81
N THR A 41 4.30 16.12 4.78
CA THR A 41 3.66 16.15 3.46
C THR A 41 3.63 14.75 2.85
N TRP A 42 4.78 14.06 2.81
CA TRP A 42 4.85 12.69 2.30
C TRP A 42 3.96 11.72 3.06
N SER A 43 3.93 11.79 4.40
CA SER A 43 3.13 10.91 5.26
C SER A 43 1.63 11.14 5.03
N THR A 44 1.23 12.39 4.84
CA THR A 44 -0.16 12.76 4.51
C THR A 44 -0.55 12.24 3.14
N GLU A 45 0.26 12.46 2.12
CA GLU A 45 0.01 11.95 0.77
C GLU A 45 0.02 10.41 0.72
N ARG A 46 0.91 9.76 1.48
CA ARG A 46 0.93 8.31 1.64
C ARG A 46 -0.38 7.80 2.23
N ARG A 47 -0.88 8.42 3.31
CA ARG A 47 -2.17 8.06 3.92
C ARG A 47 -3.34 8.25 2.95
N LYS A 48 -3.37 9.35 2.20
CA LYS A 48 -4.37 9.58 1.15
C LYS A 48 -4.35 8.48 0.09
N ARG A 49 -3.15 8.12 -0.42
CA ARG A 49 -3.00 7.04 -1.41
C ARG A 49 -3.46 5.67 -0.88
N ILE A 50 -3.12 5.35 0.38
CA ILE A 50 -3.58 4.10 1.02
C ILE A 50 -5.11 4.08 1.11
N LYS A 51 -5.71 5.15 1.63
CA LYS A 51 -7.16 5.26 1.76
C LYS A 51 -7.88 5.18 0.41
N ALA A 52 -7.37 5.88 -0.60
CA ALA A 52 -7.91 5.80 -1.96
C ALA A 52 -7.84 4.37 -2.53
N ARG A 53 -6.72 3.67 -2.31
CA ARG A 53 -6.58 2.26 -2.71
C ARG A 53 -7.54 1.35 -1.95
N GLU A 54 -7.73 1.55 -0.67
CA GLU A 54 -8.70 0.79 0.13
C GLU A 54 -10.13 1.02 -0.34
N GLN A 55 -10.51 2.27 -0.63
CA GLN A 55 -11.82 2.60 -1.20
C GLN A 55 -12.03 1.94 -2.57
N GLN A 56 -11.03 1.97 -3.45
CA GLN A 56 -11.09 1.28 -4.73
C GLN A 56 -11.31 -0.23 -4.55
N LEU A 57 -10.59 -0.85 -3.60
CA LEU A 57 -10.71 -2.27 -3.30
C LEU A 57 -12.01 -2.63 -2.56
N HIS A 58 -12.66 -1.69 -1.87
CA HIS A 58 -13.91 -1.93 -1.15
C HIS A 58 -15.05 -2.36 -2.09
N HIS A 59 -15.01 -1.91 -3.34
CA HIS A 59 -15.98 -2.32 -4.36
C HIS A 59 -15.76 -3.75 -4.90
N LEU A 60 -14.71 -4.44 -4.45
CA LEU A 60 -14.44 -5.83 -4.79
C LEU A 60 -14.89 -6.76 -3.66
N SER A 61 -15.59 -7.82 -4.04
CA SER A 61 -15.90 -8.96 -3.19
C SER A 61 -14.63 -9.51 -2.55
N ARG A 62 -14.76 -10.09 -1.35
CA ARG A 62 -13.62 -10.68 -0.64
C ARG A 62 -12.87 -11.72 -1.50
N ARG A 63 -13.62 -12.50 -2.30
CA ARG A 63 -13.06 -13.47 -3.25
C ARG A 63 -12.28 -12.78 -4.38
N ALA A 64 -12.84 -11.73 -4.99
CA ALA A 64 -12.14 -10.98 -6.03
C ALA A 64 -10.90 -10.26 -5.51
N ARG A 65 -10.93 -9.70 -4.29
CA ARG A 65 -9.74 -9.13 -3.65
C ARG A 65 -8.63 -10.15 -3.43
N ASN A 66 -8.98 -11.35 -2.96
CA ASN A 66 -8.00 -12.42 -2.75
C ASN A 66 -7.43 -12.93 -4.09
N ALA A 67 -8.28 -13.08 -5.11
CA ALA A 67 -7.83 -13.41 -6.46
C ALA A 67 -6.88 -12.35 -7.03
N LEU A 68 -7.23 -11.07 -6.89
CA LEU A 68 -6.38 -9.95 -7.31
C LEU A 68 -5.02 -9.96 -6.60
N LYS A 69 -5.00 -10.25 -5.29
CA LYS A 69 -3.74 -10.39 -4.53
C LYS A 69 -2.88 -11.53 -5.06
N ARG A 70 -3.48 -12.69 -5.33
CA ARG A 70 -2.76 -13.85 -5.91
C ARG A 70 -2.17 -13.51 -7.28
N LEU A 71 -2.96 -12.89 -8.15
CA LEU A 71 -2.52 -12.47 -9.47
C LEU A 71 -1.42 -11.39 -9.40
N ALA A 72 -1.47 -10.49 -8.41
CA ALA A 72 -0.46 -9.46 -8.23
C ALA A 72 0.86 -9.97 -7.61
N LEU A 73 0.86 -11.15 -6.99
CA LEU A 73 2.05 -11.81 -6.46
C LEU A 73 2.69 -12.75 -7.49
N ALA A 74 1.96 -13.14 -8.54
CA ALA A 74 2.50 -13.89 -9.65
C ALA A 74 3.34 -12.97 -10.56
N ASP A 75 4.39 -13.52 -11.16
CA ASP A 75 5.23 -12.77 -12.11
C ASP A 75 4.38 -12.20 -13.25
N GLU A 76 4.50 -10.89 -13.45
CA GLU A 76 3.70 -10.17 -14.44
C GLU A 76 3.95 -10.72 -15.85
N GLY A 77 2.88 -11.17 -16.51
CA GLY A 77 2.96 -11.72 -17.86
C GLY A 77 3.32 -13.21 -17.93
N SER A 78 3.54 -13.86 -16.79
CA SER A 78 3.79 -15.31 -16.75
C SER A 78 2.58 -16.12 -17.24
N ILE A 79 2.88 -17.31 -17.77
CA ILE A 79 1.87 -18.29 -18.19
C ILE A 79 1.01 -18.70 -16.98
N GLU A 80 1.62 -18.84 -15.81
CA GLU A 80 0.94 -19.16 -14.55
C GLU A 80 -0.10 -18.10 -14.15
N GLN A 81 0.23 -16.81 -14.27
CA GLN A 81 -0.74 -15.73 -14.00
C GLN A 81 -1.95 -15.81 -14.94
N ARG A 82 -1.73 -16.16 -16.22
CA ARG A 82 -2.81 -16.32 -17.20
C ARG A 82 -3.68 -17.54 -16.89
N HIS A 83 -3.09 -18.67 -16.53
CA HIS A 83 -3.85 -19.86 -16.11
C HIS A 83 -4.65 -19.58 -14.85
N GLN A 84 -4.02 -18.98 -13.83
CA GLN A 84 -4.72 -18.60 -12.60
C GLN A 84 -5.89 -17.65 -12.88
N ALA A 85 -5.76 -16.71 -13.82
CA ALA A 85 -6.84 -15.81 -14.19
C ALA A 85 -7.98 -16.53 -14.93
N GLN A 86 -7.68 -17.56 -15.73
CA GLN A 86 -8.67 -18.37 -16.46
C GLN A 86 -9.42 -19.35 -15.55
N GLU A 87 -8.76 -19.88 -14.53
CA GLU A 87 -9.37 -20.77 -13.53
C GLU A 87 -10.33 -20.06 -12.57
N LEU A 88 -10.30 -18.73 -12.52
CA LEU A 88 -11.23 -17.98 -11.69
C LEU A 88 -12.68 -18.15 -12.17
N PRO A 89 -13.65 -18.23 -11.25
CA PRO A 89 -15.05 -18.19 -11.59
C PRO A 89 -15.41 -16.96 -12.45
N VAL A 90 -16.31 -17.15 -13.43
CA VAL A 90 -16.68 -16.13 -14.44
C VAL A 90 -17.12 -14.82 -13.79
N ASN A 91 -17.90 -14.88 -12.70
CA ASN A 91 -18.32 -13.70 -11.94
C ASN A 91 -17.15 -12.90 -11.35
N ILE A 92 -16.11 -13.58 -10.86
CA ILE A 92 -14.89 -12.95 -10.33
C ILE A 92 -14.08 -12.34 -11.49
N GLN A 93 -13.98 -13.02 -12.63
CA GLN A 93 -13.33 -12.46 -13.81
C GLN A 93 -14.01 -11.16 -14.29
N HIS A 94 -15.34 -11.14 -14.35
CA HIS A 94 -16.11 -9.94 -14.71
C HIS A 94 -15.89 -8.81 -13.71
N GLU A 95 -15.89 -9.12 -12.42
CA GLU A 95 -15.66 -8.14 -11.36
C GLU A 95 -14.27 -7.51 -11.47
N LEU A 96 -13.23 -8.34 -11.67
CA LEU A 96 -11.85 -7.88 -11.87
C LEU A 96 -11.68 -7.08 -13.16
N ARG A 97 -12.33 -7.47 -14.26
CA ARG A 97 -12.33 -6.71 -15.52
C ARG A 97 -13.00 -5.35 -15.35
N SER A 98 -14.15 -5.29 -14.70
CA SER A 98 -14.86 -4.04 -14.39
C SER A 98 -14.04 -3.13 -13.48
N PHE A 99 -13.33 -3.71 -12.50
CA PHE A 99 -12.37 -2.99 -11.67
C PHE A 99 -11.20 -2.41 -12.49
N ALA A 100 -10.58 -3.21 -13.36
CA ALA A 100 -9.49 -2.76 -14.23
C ALA A 100 -9.93 -1.61 -15.15
N ARG A 101 -11.13 -1.70 -15.75
CA ARG A 101 -11.70 -0.64 -16.59
C ARG A 101 -11.92 0.66 -15.83
N ARG A 102 -12.47 0.60 -14.61
CA ARG A 102 -12.65 1.78 -13.75
C ARG A 102 -11.30 2.44 -13.44
N ARG A 103 -10.31 1.64 -13.05
CA ARG A 103 -8.95 2.13 -12.76
C ARG A 103 -8.29 2.80 -13.96
N LEU A 104 -8.45 2.25 -15.18
CA LEU A 104 -7.92 2.86 -16.40
C LEU A 104 -8.58 4.21 -16.70
N LYS A 105 -9.89 4.35 -16.44
CA LYS A 105 -10.60 5.61 -16.60
C LYS A 105 -10.12 6.66 -15.60
N ASP A 106 -9.96 6.29 -14.33
CA ASP A 106 -9.47 7.17 -13.27
C ASP A 106 -8.05 7.68 -13.58
N ASN A 107 -7.15 6.79 -14.05
CA ASN A 107 -5.80 7.16 -14.46
C ASN A 107 -5.79 8.13 -15.66
N LYS A 108 -6.67 7.92 -16.65
CA LYS A 108 -6.78 8.78 -17.83
C LYS A 108 -7.34 10.17 -17.50
N GLN A 109 -8.20 10.27 -16.47
CA GLN A 109 -8.68 11.57 -15.99
C GLN A 109 -7.59 12.33 -15.25
N GLN A 110 -6.79 11.64 -14.43
CA GLN A 110 -5.65 12.24 -13.73
C GLN A 110 -4.57 12.78 -14.67
N SER A 111 -4.27 12.07 -15.78
CA SER A 111 -3.29 12.54 -16.78
C SER A 111 -3.72 13.82 -17.51
N ASN A 112 -5.02 14.04 -17.69
CA ASN A 112 -5.55 15.20 -18.40
C ASN A 112 -5.70 16.45 -17.52
N SER A 113 -5.67 16.30 -16.19
CA SER A 113 -5.74 17.40 -15.22
C SER A 113 -4.37 17.90 -14.72
N SER A 114 -3.28 17.33 -15.24
CA SER A 114 -1.89 17.70 -14.89
C SER A 114 -1.10 18.24 -16.08
N SER A 115 -1.79 18.61 -17.17
CA SER A 115 -1.28 19.37 -18.32
C SER A 115 -2.00 20.71 -18.37
#